data_AF-A0A2H6MXZ9-F1
#
_entry.id   AF-A0A2H6MXZ9-F1
#
_cell.length_a   1.000
_cell.length_b   1.000
_cell.length_c   1.000
_cell.angle_alpha   90.00
_cell.angle_beta   90.00
_cell.angle_gamma   90.00
#
_symmetry.space_group_name_H-M   'P 1'
#
loop_
_entity.id
_entity.type
_entity.pdbx_description
1 polymer ?
#
loop_
_entity_poly.entity_id
_entity_poly.type
_entity_poly.pdbx_seq_one_letter_code
_entity_poly.pdbx_strand_id
1 'polypeptide(L)'
;YFTKSKSPKEILCYALIIYFALISFALVYLCGHFHTLGGLMPVLHTRHPDGTLELELGDWKNSRKYRILAFDHDLFSFADLKFEEWPVILITNPKSYLYSSYAHEPLQRILHSTHIRILAFSPSPIKSVKIMIDDIYLGDAIQVSGPLYVLKWSPKNYSQGFHQIAVTVKDISGRSATQLHTFAMQGSLSLKFDLLASWLLLTDHYIWVRTFFVLTIIFQVALLIIFRFRAKPKFKKPPGVAVRTSFSLHILSKIDLFFYSFLVLNLYTVLGPWFIGELIDDHVGVCFSFGLVVNGQFFEGSTTFVFGILQVGLSA
;
A
#
# COMPACT_ATOMS: atom_id res chain seq x y z
N TYR A 1 -37.66 14.45 18.81
CA TYR A 1 -37.14 13.26 19.50
C TYR A 1 -35.70 12.97 19.07
N PHE A 2 -34.75 13.83 19.44
CA PHE A 2 -33.33 13.61 19.18
C PHE A 2 -32.53 14.34 20.26
N THR A 3 -32.18 13.61 21.33
CA THR A 3 -31.08 13.95 22.25
C THR A 3 -30.82 12.74 23.14
N LYS A 4 -30.20 11.70 22.57
CA LYS A 4 -29.32 10.83 23.34
C LYS A 4 -27.93 10.98 22.73
N SER A 5 -27.05 11.63 23.50
CA SER A 5 -25.61 11.59 23.26
C SER A 5 -25.21 10.12 23.20
N LYS A 6 -24.88 9.63 22.00
CA LYS A 6 -24.36 8.28 21.80
C LYS A 6 -22.99 8.21 22.46
N SER A 7 -22.70 7.10 23.11
CA SER A 7 -21.40 6.94 23.77
C SER A 7 -20.27 6.95 22.72
N PRO A 8 -19.05 7.40 23.06
CA PRO A 8 -17.92 7.41 22.12
C PRO A 8 -17.65 6.03 21.48
N LYS A 9 -17.94 4.94 22.19
CA LYS A 9 -17.84 3.57 21.68
C LYS A 9 -18.86 3.26 20.58
N GLU A 10 -20.09 3.77 20.71
CA GLU A 10 -21.10 3.63 19.66
C GLU A 10 -20.68 4.42 18.42
N ILE A 11 -20.17 5.65 18.59
CA ILE A 11 -19.68 6.50 17.48
C ILE A 11 -18.53 5.80 16.73
N LEU A 12 -17.58 5.20 17.44
CA LEU A 12 -16.46 4.46 16.83
C LEU A 12 -16.95 3.21 16.07
N CYS A 13 -17.93 2.48 16.63
CA CYS A 13 -18.51 1.32 15.97
C CYS A 13 -19.28 1.71 14.70
N TYR A 14 -20.06 2.80 14.72
CA TYR A 14 -20.73 3.32 13.53
C TYR A 14 -19.73 3.85 12.50
N ALA A 15 -18.66 4.52 12.93
CA ALA A 15 -17.61 5.00 12.04
C ALA A 15 -16.85 3.84 11.37
N LEU A 16 -16.54 2.77 12.10
CA LEU A 16 -15.93 1.54 11.55
C LEU A 16 -16.88 0.82 10.60
N ILE A 17 -18.17 0.67 10.95
CA ILE A 17 -19.17 0.05 10.07
C ILE A 17 -19.36 0.89 8.80
N ILE A 18 -19.42 2.22 8.92
CA ILE A 18 -19.51 3.12 7.77
C ILE A 18 -18.22 3.07 6.95
N TYR A 19 -17.05 2.99 7.57
CA TYR A 19 -15.76 2.87 6.88
C TYR A 19 -15.66 1.57 6.09
N PHE A 20 -15.95 0.42 6.72
CA PHE A 20 -15.97 -0.88 6.04
C PHE A 20 -17.06 -0.96 4.97
N ALA A 21 -18.25 -0.40 5.22
CA ALA A 21 -19.31 -0.33 4.23
C ALA A 21 -18.92 0.58 3.05
N LEU A 22 -18.34 1.76 3.29
CA LEU A 22 -17.92 2.69 2.25
C LEU A 22 -16.79 2.11 1.39
N ILE A 23 -15.84 1.39 1.99
CA ILE A 23 -14.75 0.75 1.24
C ILE A 23 -15.27 -0.39 0.38
N SER A 24 -16.23 -1.18 0.87
CA SER A 24 -16.82 -2.27 0.07
C SER A 24 -17.61 -1.78 -1.17
N PHE A 25 -17.90 -0.48 -1.27
CA PHE A 25 -18.47 0.16 -2.46
C PHE A 25 -17.49 1.13 -3.16
N ALA A 26 -16.26 1.26 -2.65
CA ALA A 26 -15.28 2.16 -3.21
C ALA A 26 -14.64 1.51 -4.43
N LEU A 27 -14.63 2.21 -5.55
CA LEU A 27 -13.91 1.76 -6.75
C LEU A 27 -12.39 1.78 -6.54
N VAL A 28 -11.90 2.82 -5.88
CA VAL A 28 -10.47 3.08 -5.73
C VAL A 28 -10.18 3.82 -4.42
N TYR A 29 -9.17 3.33 -3.71
CA TYR A 29 -8.47 3.99 -2.62
C TYR A 29 -7.18 4.61 -3.16
N LEU A 30 -7.10 5.94 -3.08
CA LEU A 30 -5.94 6.72 -3.52
C LEU A 30 -5.08 7.04 -2.29
N CYS A 31 -3.83 6.57 -2.30
CA CYS A 31 -2.93 6.69 -1.17
C CYS A 31 -1.52 7.11 -1.61
N GLY A 32 -0.68 7.36 -0.62
CA GLY A 32 0.70 7.81 -0.79
C GLY A 32 1.49 7.62 0.50
N HIS A 33 1.18 6.59 1.28
CA HIS A 33 1.87 6.32 2.54
C HIS A 33 3.26 5.72 2.31
N PHE A 34 3.37 4.81 1.35
CA PHE A 34 4.63 4.14 0.99
C PHE A 34 5.38 4.87 -0.11
N HIS A 35 4.70 5.74 -0.86
CA HIS A 35 5.25 6.45 -2.02
C HIS A 35 5.84 5.47 -3.04
N THR A 36 7.16 5.45 -3.19
CA THR A 36 7.88 4.52 -4.07
C THR A 36 8.84 3.62 -3.28
N LEU A 37 8.72 3.59 -1.94
CA LEU A 37 9.70 3.01 -1.02
C LEU A 37 11.13 3.48 -1.30
N GLY A 38 11.31 4.80 -1.47
CA GLY A 38 12.61 5.39 -1.83
C GLY A 38 13.08 5.01 -3.24
N GLY A 39 12.18 4.62 -4.14
CA GLY A 39 12.46 4.22 -5.52
C GLY A 39 12.55 2.71 -5.75
N LEU A 40 12.47 1.88 -4.70
CA LEU A 40 12.53 0.42 -4.82
C LEU A 40 11.30 -0.17 -5.52
N MET A 41 10.14 0.46 -5.33
CA MET A 41 8.87 0.00 -5.89
C MET A 41 8.16 1.18 -6.54
N PRO A 42 8.48 1.52 -7.81
CA PRO A 42 7.96 2.71 -8.48
C PRO A 42 6.46 2.62 -8.80
N VAL A 43 5.88 1.42 -8.78
CA VAL A 43 4.45 1.17 -8.97
C VAL A 43 3.97 0.28 -7.83
N LEU A 44 3.16 0.84 -6.94
CA LEU A 44 2.60 0.16 -5.78
C LEU A 44 1.07 0.13 -5.91
N HIS A 45 0.59 -0.73 -6.79
CA HIS A 45 -0.83 -0.87 -7.05
C HIS A 45 -1.26 -2.30 -6.76
N THR A 46 -2.46 -2.45 -6.22
CA THR A 46 -3.09 -3.76 -6.05
C THR A 46 -4.60 -3.67 -6.14
N ARG A 47 -5.25 -4.81 -5.95
CA ARG A 47 -6.70 -4.95 -5.88
C ARG A 47 -7.07 -5.82 -4.70
N HIS A 48 -7.97 -5.33 -3.86
CA HIS A 48 -8.54 -6.06 -2.75
C HIS A 48 -9.51 -7.16 -3.24
N PRO A 49 -9.81 -8.17 -2.41
CA PRO A 49 -10.72 -9.27 -2.77
C PRO A 49 -12.14 -8.82 -3.18
N ASP A 50 -12.61 -7.67 -2.69
CA ASP A 50 -13.90 -7.05 -3.05
C ASP A 50 -13.87 -6.30 -4.39
N GLY A 51 -12.71 -6.20 -5.04
CA GLY A 51 -12.53 -5.54 -6.32
C GLY A 51 -12.14 -4.06 -6.23
N THR A 52 -11.97 -3.51 -5.03
CA THR A 52 -11.48 -2.14 -4.83
C THR A 52 -10.00 -2.05 -5.20
N LEU A 53 -9.63 -1.02 -5.95
CA LEU A 53 -8.23 -0.74 -6.29
C LEU A 53 -7.54 0.01 -5.15
N GLU A 54 -6.33 -0.37 -4.80
CA GLU A 54 -5.47 0.41 -3.92
C GLU A 54 -4.27 0.90 -4.73
N LEU A 55 -4.15 2.22 -4.86
CA LEU A 55 -3.21 2.86 -5.77
C LEU A 55 -2.33 3.87 -5.04
N GLU A 56 -1.17 3.40 -4.54
CA GLU A 56 -0.15 4.28 -3.97
C GLU A 56 0.49 5.15 -5.05
N LEU A 57 0.73 6.41 -4.72
CA LEU A 57 1.44 7.37 -5.57
C LEU A 57 2.69 7.90 -4.88
N GLY A 58 3.78 7.98 -5.65
CA GLY A 58 5.01 8.64 -5.22
C GLY A 58 4.79 10.09 -4.80
N ASP A 59 5.63 10.58 -3.88
CA ASP A 59 5.52 11.94 -3.37
C ASP A 59 5.93 13.00 -4.42
N TRP A 60 5.38 14.20 -4.26
CA TRP A 60 5.80 15.34 -5.08
C TRP A 60 7.21 15.85 -4.72
N LYS A 61 7.61 15.78 -3.45
CA LYS A 61 8.84 16.43 -2.95
C LYS A 61 10.11 15.81 -3.56
N ASN A 62 10.21 14.49 -3.57
CA ASN A 62 11.36 13.72 -4.01
C ASN A 62 11.10 13.06 -5.37
N SER A 63 9.95 12.39 -5.52
CA SER A 63 9.65 11.61 -6.73
C SER A 63 9.09 12.46 -7.88
N ARG A 64 8.60 13.68 -7.58
CA ARG A 64 7.93 14.59 -8.54
C ARG A 64 6.79 13.91 -9.29
N LYS A 65 6.10 12.99 -8.61
CA LYS A 65 5.01 12.21 -9.19
C LYS A 65 3.67 12.92 -8.99
N TYR A 66 2.82 12.85 -9.99
CA TYR A 66 1.43 13.29 -9.93
C TYR A 66 0.56 12.32 -10.74
N ARG A 67 -0.74 12.28 -10.43
CA ARG A 67 -1.71 11.42 -11.09
C ARG A 67 -2.75 12.28 -11.79
N ILE A 68 -3.03 11.96 -13.04
CA ILE A 68 -4.27 12.38 -13.69
C ILE A 68 -5.27 11.24 -13.66
N LEU A 69 -6.52 11.55 -13.41
CA LEU A 69 -7.62 10.59 -13.40
C LEU A 69 -8.81 11.14 -14.17
N ALA A 70 -9.57 10.25 -14.78
CA ALA A 70 -10.75 10.60 -15.55
C ALA A 70 -11.83 9.54 -15.35
N PHE A 71 -13.07 10.00 -15.32
CA PHE A 71 -14.26 9.16 -15.41
C PHE A 71 -14.90 9.37 -16.78
N ASP A 72 -15.00 8.28 -17.54
CA ASP A 72 -15.52 8.28 -18.89
C ASP A 72 -16.68 7.30 -18.99
N HIS A 73 -17.91 7.80 -18.92
CA HIS A 73 -19.13 6.99 -18.84
C HIS A 73 -19.08 5.98 -17.69
N ASP A 74 -18.75 6.45 -16.48
CA ASP A 74 -18.60 5.67 -15.25
C ASP A 74 -17.43 4.65 -15.28
N LEU A 75 -16.51 4.78 -16.24
CA LEU A 75 -15.26 4.02 -16.29
C LEU A 75 -14.11 4.87 -15.76
N PHE A 76 -13.39 4.37 -14.75
CA PHE A 76 -12.24 5.02 -14.15
C PHE A 76 -10.96 4.68 -14.91
N SER A 77 -10.23 5.71 -15.32
CA SER A 77 -8.89 5.57 -15.89
C SER A 77 -7.96 6.59 -15.25
N PHE A 78 -6.68 6.24 -15.11
CA PHE A 78 -5.68 7.14 -14.56
C PHE A 78 -4.33 6.93 -15.23
N ALA A 79 -3.44 7.91 -15.07
CA ALA A 79 -2.04 7.82 -15.44
C ALA A 79 -1.18 8.46 -14.36
N ASP A 80 -0.11 7.74 -13.98
CA ASP A 80 0.89 8.21 -13.04
C ASP A 80 2.09 8.75 -13.80
N LEU A 81 2.42 10.00 -13.53
CA LEU A 81 3.30 10.80 -14.36
C LEU A 81 4.37 11.44 -13.49
N LYS A 82 5.52 11.71 -14.09
CA LYS A 82 6.51 12.58 -13.47
C LYS A 82 6.38 13.99 -14.02
N PHE A 83 6.62 14.99 -13.19
CA PHE A 83 6.70 16.38 -13.62
C PHE A 83 7.69 16.53 -14.78
N GLU A 84 7.36 17.38 -15.75
CA GLU A 84 8.11 17.61 -17.00
C GLU A 84 8.16 16.43 -18.00
N GLU A 85 7.44 15.33 -17.76
CA GLU A 85 7.24 14.29 -18.78
C GLU A 85 6.09 14.67 -19.72
N TRP A 86 6.44 14.98 -20.98
CA TRP A 86 5.51 15.41 -22.02
C TRP A 86 5.74 14.66 -23.33
N PRO A 87 4.69 14.42 -24.15
CA PRO A 87 3.28 14.65 -23.87
C PRO A 87 2.70 13.67 -22.84
N VAL A 88 1.69 14.10 -22.10
CA VAL A 88 0.92 13.26 -21.18
C VAL A 88 -0.24 12.61 -21.94
N ILE A 89 -0.46 11.32 -21.71
CA ILE A 89 -1.45 10.50 -22.42
C ILE A 89 -2.27 9.70 -21.40
N LEU A 90 -3.59 9.84 -21.44
CA LEU A 90 -4.52 9.01 -20.69
C LEU A 90 -5.57 8.43 -21.62
N ILE A 91 -5.50 7.12 -21.85
CA ILE A 91 -6.49 6.38 -22.63
C ILE A 91 -7.68 6.07 -21.72
N THR A 92 -8.84 6.70 -21.98
CA THR A 92 -10.04 6.51 -21.17
C THR A 92 -10.93 5.38 -21.69
N ASN A 93 -10.94 5.18 -23.01
CA ASN A 93 -11.69 4.09 -23.65
C ASN A 93 -10.94 3.56 -24.88
N PRO A 94 -10.61 2.25 -24.97
CA PRO A 94 -10.81 1.24 -23.95
C PRO A 94 -9.84 1.42 -22.77
N LYS A 95 -10.35 1.32 -21.54
CA LYS A 95 -9.53 1.40 -20.32
C LYS A 95 -8.65 0.16 -20.14
N SER A 96 -7.63 0.29 -19.28
CA SER A 96 -6.75 -0.83 -18.95
C SER A 96 -7.48 -1.94 -18.19
N TYR A 97 -7.32 -3.18 -18.64
CA TYR A 97 -7.95 -4.35 -18.01
C TYR A 97 -7.40 -4.62 -16.60
N LEU A 98 -6.10 -4.37 -16.39
CA LEU A 98 -5.46 -4.55 -15.08
C LEU A 98 -6.11 -3.67 -14.00
N TYR A 99 -6.66 -2.52 -14.39
CA TYR A 99 -7.33 -1.58 -13.48
C TYR A 99 -8.85 -1.58 -13.65
N SER A 100 -9.43 -2.62 -14.26
CA SER A 100 -10.88 -2.76 -14.43
C SER A 100 -11.51 -3.55 -13.28
N SER A 101 -12.62 -3.05 -12.72
CA SER A 101 -13.39 -3.75 -11.68
C SER A 101 -14.81 -4.06 -12.16
N TYR A 102 -15.12 -5.34 -12.37
CA TYR A 102 -16.48 -5.77 -12.73
C TYR A 102 -17.50 -5.54 -11.60
N ALA A 103 -17.04 -5.48 -10.36
CA ALA A 103 -17.89 -5.22 -9.20
C ALA A 103 -18.34 -3.75 -9.15
N HIS A 104 -17.48 -2.84 -9.59
CA HIS A 104 -17.64 -1.39 -9.36
C HIS A 104 -17.80 -0.58 -10.64
N GLU A 105 -17.63 -1.16 -11.83
CA GLU A 105 -17.69 -0.45 -13.12
C GLU A 105 -18.54 -1.17 -14.17
N PRO A 106 -19.29 -0.42 -15.01
CA PRO A 106 -20.11 -0.96 -16.09
C PRO A 106 -19.28 -1.25 -17.35
N LEU A 107 -18.37 -2.23 -17.28
CA LEU A 107 -17.40 -2.54 -18.35
C LEU A 107 -18.04 -2.91 -19.69
N GLN A 108 -19.29 -3.38 -19.70
CA GLN A 108 -20.05 -3.67 -20.93
C GLN A 108 -20.23 -2.40 -21.79
N ARG A 109 -20.17 -1.19 -21.21
CA ARG A 109 -20.26 0.06 -21.97
C ARG A 109 -19.16 0.23 -23.01
N ILE A 110 -18.00 -0.39 -22.80
CA ILE A 110 -16.90 -0.36 -23.78
C ILE A 110 -17.33 -1.04 -25.08
N LEU A 111 -18.07 -2.16 -25.00
CA LEU A 111 -18.60 -2.90 -26.17
C LEU A 111 -19.62 -2.09 -26.99
N HIS A 112 -20.29 -1.14 -26.35
CA HIS A 112 -21.28 -0.26 -26.99
C HIS A 112 -20.70 1.10 -27.38
N SER A 113 -19.41 1.34 -27.12
CA SER A 113 -18.76 2.60 -27.45
C SER A 113 -18.54 2.75 -28.96
N THR A 114 -18.61 3.99 -29.44
CA THR A 114 -18.40 4.32 -30.87
C THR A 114 -17.01 4.87 -31.16
N HIS A 115 -16.28 5.30 -30.13
CA HIS A 115 -14.98 5.95 -30.25
C HIS A 115 -13.98 5.43 -29.21
N ILE A 116 -12.73 5.27 -29.62
CA ILE A 116 -11.57 5.30 -28.74
C ILE A 116 -11.43 6.75 -28.25
N ARG A 117 -11.19 6.94 -26.95
CA ARG A 117 -11.13 8.26 -26.31
C ARG A 117 -9.86 8.39 -25.49
N ILE A 118 -9.15 9.49 -25.72
CA ILE A 118 -7.83 9.77 -25.15
C ILE A 118 -7.81 11.22 -24.68
N LEU A 119 -7.26 11.45 -23.49
CA LEU A 119 -6.86 12.77 -23.04
C LEU A 119 -5.36 12.93 -23.30
N ALA A 120 -4.99 13.94 -24.07
CA ALA A 120 -3.60 14.26 -24.40
C ALA A 120 -3.27 15.70 -23.98
N PHE A 121 -2.17 15.87 -23.25
CA PHE A 121 -1.71 17.17 -22.77
C PHE A 121 -0.26 17.40 -23.16
N SER A 122 0.05 18.63 -23.58
CA SER A 122 1.42 19.09 -23.78
C SER A 122 1.45 20.62 -23.69
N PRO A 123 2.57 21.24 -23.26
CA PRO A 123 2.74 22.70 -23.31
C PRO A 123 2.64 23.29 -24.71
N SER A 124 2.93 22.46 -25.73
CA SER A 124 2.80 22.85 -27.14
C SER A 124 1.61 22.13 -27.77
N PRO A 125 0.94 22.74 -28.77
CA PRO A 125 -0.13 22.09 -29.52
C PRO A 125 0.22 20.68 -29.99
N ILE A 126 -0.71 19.75 -29.84
CA ILE A 126 -0.54 18.38 -30.31
C ILE A 126 -0.63 18.36 -31.83
N LYS A 127 0.37 17.74 -32.47
CA LYS A 127 0.47 17.57 -33.92
C LYS A 127 -0.30 16.34 -34.40
N SER A 128 -0.18 15.22 -33.68
CA SER A 128 -0.83 13.97 -34.06
C SER A 128 -1.00 13.04 -32.85
N VAL A 129 -2.11 12.30 -32.83
CA VAL A 129 -2.41 11.24 -31.84
C VAL A 129 -2.62 9.93 -32.60
N LYS A 130 -1.58 9.15 -32.75
CA LYS A 130 -1.57 7.89 -33.51
C LYS A 130 -2.05 6.74 -32.64
N ILE A 131 -2.97 5.93 -33.14
CA ILE A 131 -3.52 4.78 -32.41
C ILE A 131 -3.21 3.48 -33.16
N MET A 132 -2.71 2.50 -32.43
CA MET A 132 -2.50 1.14 -32.88
C MET A 132 -3.18 0.17 -31.92
N ILE A 133 -3.77 -0.90 -32.45
CA ILE A 133 -4.26 -2.03 -31.65
C ILE A 133 -3.63 -3.30 -32.22
N ASP A 134 -3.02 -4.11 -31.35
CA ASP A 134 -2.31 -5.35 -31.71
C ASP A 134 -1.30 -5.12 -32.86
N ASP A 135 -0.51 -4.06 -32.72
CA ASP A 135 0.47 -3.58 -33.71
C ASP A 135 -0.12 -3.14 -35.07
N ILE A 136 -1.45 -3.11 -35.22
CA ILE A 136 -2.14 -2.62 -36.42
C ILE A 136 -2.49 -1.15 -36.26
N TYR A 137 -2.03 -0.32 -37.20
CA TYR A 137 -2.39 1.10 -37.25
C TYR A 137 -3.86 1.29 -37.64
N LEU A 138 -4.62 1.94 -36.75
CA LEU A 138 -6.05 2.22 -36.97
C LEU A 138 -6.29 3.62 -37.55
N GLY A 139 -5.44 4.59 -37.20
CA GLY A 139 -5.60 5.96 -37.63
C GLY A 139 -5.06 6.97 -36.62
N ASP A 140 -5.15 8.25 -37.00
CA ASP A 140 -4.87 9.38 -36.13
C ASP A 140 -6.19 9.93 -35.56
N ALA A 141 -6.23 10.12 -34.25
CA ALA A 141 -7.39 10.64 -33.56
C ALA A 141 -7.58 12.14 -33.81
N ILE A 142 -8.84 12.57 -33.90
CA ILE A 142 -9.22 13.97 -34.09
C ILE A 142 -9.48 14.63 -32.74
N GLN A 143 -9.07 15.89 -32.60
CA GLN A 143 -9.38 16.69 -31.42
C GLN A 143 -10.86 17.08 -31.44
N VAL A 144 -11.56 16.88 -30.33
CA VAL A 144 -12.97 17.27 -30.18
C VAL A 144 -13.10 18.52 -29.32
N SER A 145 -12.47 18.51 -28.14
CA SER A 145 -12.54 19.62 -27.19
C SER A 145 -11.41 19.55 -26.19
N GLY A 146 -10.74 20.67 -25.93
CA GLY A 146 -9.63 20.74 -24.97
C GLY A 146 -8.61 19.61 -25.18
N PRO A 147 -8.31 18.80 -24.16
CA PRO A 147 -7.36 17.68 -24.29
C PRO A 147 -7.96 16.40 -24.90
N LEU A 148 -9.25 16.37 -25.27
CA LEU A 148 -9.94 15.17 -25.74
C LEU A 148 -9.72 14.91 -27.23
N TYR A 149 -9.17 13.73 -27.53
CA TYR A 149 -8.99 13.18 -28.87
C TYR A 149 -9.80 11.90 -29.02
N VAL A 150 -10.41 11.71 -30.20
CA VAL A 150 -11.25 10.54 -30.48
C VAL A 150 -10.95 9.91 -31.82
N LEU A 151 -11.07 8.59 -31.90
CA LEU A 151 -11.01 7.83 -33.15
C LEU A 151 -12.20 6.87 -33.23
N LYS A 152 -12.91 6.86 -34.35
CA LYS A 152 -14.00 5.90 -34.57
C LYS A 152 -13.43 4.48 -34.58
N TRP A 153 -14.14 3.55 -33.94
CA TRP A 153 -13.74 2.14 -33.91
C TRP A 153 -14.95 1.22 -33.79
N SER A 154 -14.72 -0.08 -33.96
CA SER A 154 -15.71 -1.13 -33.75
C SER A 154 -15.25 -2.07 -32.63
N PRO A 155 -15.76 -1.92 -31.40
CA PRO A 155 -15.37 -2.76 -30.25
C PRO A 155 -15.63 -4.26 -30.50
N LYS A 156 -16.61 -4.59 -31.35
CA LYS A 156 -16.96 -5.98 -31.68
C LYS A 156 -15.79 -6.76 -32.28
N ASN A 157 -14.88 -6.07 -32.98
CA ASN A 157 -13.69 -6.66 -33.57
C ASN A 157 -12.68 -7.14 -32.51
N TYR A 158 -12.82 -6.66 -31.27
CA TYR A 158 -11.91 -6.88 -30.14
C TYR A 158 -12.65 -7.49 -28.93
N SER A 159 -13.71 -8.27 -29.22
CA SER A 159 -14.61 -8.79 -28.18
C SER A 159 -14.07 -10.01 -27.43
N GLN A 160 -13.04 -10.68 -27.97
CA GLN A 160 -12.52 -11.95 -27.47
C GLN A 160 -11.04 -11.84 -27.14
N GLY A 161 -10.65 -12.28 -25.95
CA GLY A 161 -9.25 -12.30 -25.53
C GLY A 161 -8.70 -10.94 -25.12
N PHE A 162 -7.38 -10.89 -24.97
CA PHE A 162 -6.63 -9.68 -24.64
C PHE A 162 -6.16 -8.98 -25.91
N HIS A 163 -6.26 -7.66 -25.89
CA HIS A 163 -5.77 -6.79 -26.94
C HIS A 163 -4.87 -5.72 -26.35
N GLN A 164 -3.88 -5.28 -27.12
CA GLN A 164 -2.95 -4.24 -26.70
C GLN A 164 -3.22 -2.97 -27.49
N ILE A 165 -3.50 -1.87 -26.79
CA ILE A 165 -3.63 -0.55 -27.42
C ILE A 165 -2.36 0.25 -27.16
N ALA A 166 -1.79 0.81 -28.23
CA ALA A 166 -0.67 1.74 -28.20
C ALA A 166 -1.12 3.09 -28.75
N VAL A 167 -0.94 4.15 -27.96
CA VAL A 167 -1.26 5.52 -28.37
C VAL A 167 0.01 6.35 -28.32
N THR A 168 0.41 6.87 -29.48
CA THR A 168 1.59 7.72 -29.63
C THR A 168 1.15 9.15 -29.90
N VAL A 169 1.48 10.06 -28.98
CA VAL A 169 1.17 11.49 -29.12
C VAL A 169 2.45 12.23 -29.46
N LYS A 170 2.38 13.09 -30.49
CA LYS A 170 3.47 13.98 -30.90
C LYS A 170 2.97 15.42 -30.91
N ASP A 171 3.76 16.34 -30.38
CA ASP A 171 3.46 17.77 -30.42
C ASP A 171 4.24 18.52 -31.52
N ILE A 172 3.91 19.80 -31.72
CA ILE A 172 4.58 20.64 -32.72
C ILE A 172 6.04 20.96 -32.38
N SER A 173 6.42 20.87 -31.11
CA SER A 173 7.80 21.07 -30.65
C SER A 173 8.66 19.82 -30.82
N GLY A 174 8.09 18.73 -31.33
CA GLY A 174 8.78 17.48 -31.61
C GLY A 174 8.82 16.49 -30.45
N ARG A 175 8.24 16.82 -29.28
CA ARG A 175 8.12 15.88 -28.16
C ARG A 175 7.14 14.77 -28.53
N SER A 176 7.46 13.54 -28.11
CA SER A 176 6.66 12.36 -28.39
C SER A 176 6.65 11.44 -27.19
N ALA A 177 5.49 10.86 -26.90
CA ALA A 177 5.31 9.85 -25.88
C ALA A 177 4.38 8.75 -26.40
N THR A 178 4.52 7.55 -25.86
CA THR A 178 3.67 6.42 -26.19
C THR A 178 3.15 5.79 -24.90
N GLN A 179 1.83 5.65 -24.81
CA GLN A 179 1.18 4.91 -23.73
C GLN A 179 0.69 3.57 -24.26
N LEU A 180 0.98 2.52 -23.51
CA LEU A 180 0.65 1.14 -23.85
C LEU A 180 -0.13 0.50 -22.70
N HIS A 181 -1.24 -0.14 -22.99
CA HIS A 181 -1.85 -1.07 -22.03
C HIS A 181 -2.65 -2.17 -22.70
N THR A 182 -2.92 -3.22 -21.93
CA THR A 182 -3.82 -4.30 -22.32
C THR A 182 -5.26 -3.96 -21.93
N PHE A 183 -6.19 -4.19 -22.85
CA PHE A 183 -7.62 -4.14 -22.60
C PHE A 183 -8.28 -5.47 -23.01
N ALA A 184 -9.46 -5.74 -22.46
CA ALA A 184 -10.26 -6.90 -22.78
C ALA A 184 -11.73 -6.61 -22.49
N MET A 185 -12.63 -7.25 -23.23
CA MET A 185 -14.08 -7.10 -23.06
C MET A 185 -14.71 -8.23 -22.25
N GLN A 186 -13.96 -9.32 -22.04
CA GLN A 186 -14.43 -10.53 -21.38
C GLN A 186 -14.10 -10.51 -19.88
N GLY A 187 -15.11 -10.82 -19.05
CA GLY A 187 -14.96 -10.79 -17.59
C GLY A 187 -14.34 -12.02 -16.96
N SER A 188 -14.19 -13.12 -17.71
CA SER A 188 -13.56 -14.35 -17.21
C SER A 188 -12.04 -14.34 -17.31
N LEU A 189 -11.43 -13.29 -17.85
CA LEU A 189 -9.98 -13.19 -17.96
C LEU A 189 -9.38 -12.65 -16.64
N SER A 190 -8.11 -12.93 -16.38
CA SER A 190 -7.44 -12.42 -15.19
C SER A 190 -6.06 -11.88 -15.54
N LEU A 191 -5.83 -10.60 -15.27
CA LEU A 191 -4.50 -10.03 -15.14
C LEU A 191 -4.22 -9.81 -13.65
N LYS A 192 -2.99 -10.11 -13.24
CA LYS A 192 -2.55 -9.97 -11.86
C LYS A 192 -1.64 -8.77 -11.72
N PHE A 193 -1.74 -8.10 -10.57
CA PHE A 193 -0.78 -7.11 -10.14
C PHE A 193 0.55 -7.78 -9.79
N ASP A 194 1.58 -6.95 -9.64
CA ASP A 194 2.87 -7.41 -9.15
C ASP A 194 2.70 -8.09 -7.78
N LEU A 195 3.35 -9.24 -7.62
CA LEU A 195 3.18 -10.08 -6.44
C LEU A 195 3.75 -9.43 -5.18
N LEU A 196 4.87 -8.71 -5.30
CA LEU A 196 5.51 -8.04 -4.17
C LEU A 196 4.71 -6.80 -3.78
N ALA A 197 4.27 -6.00 -4.75
CA ALA A 197 3.40 -4.85 -4.49
C ALA A 197 2.09 -5.29 -3.82
N SER A 198 1.48 -6.35 -4.33
CA SER A 198 0.24 -6.89 -3.76
C SER A 198 0.45 -7.49 -2.38
N TRP A 199 1.54 -8.24 -2.17
CA TRP A 199 1.88 -8.75 -0.85
C TRP A 199 2.08 -7.60 0.15
N LEU A 200 2.81 -6.55 -0.25
CA LEU A 200 3.04 -5.41 0.62
C LEU A 200 1.74 -4.68 0.97
N LEU A 201 0.87 -4.41 0.00
CA LEU A 201 -0.33 -3.60 0.25
C LEU A 201 -1.45 -4.40 0.93
N LEU A 202 -1.64 -5.67 0.56
CA LEU A 202 -2.72 -6.49 1.10
C LEU A 202 -2.38 -7.15 2.45
N THR A 203 -1.12 -7.10 2.88
CA THR A 203 -0.71 -7.70 4.15
C THR A 203 -0.90 -6.71 5.29
N ASP A 204 -1.61 -7.14 6.33
CA ASP A 204 -1.64 -6.45 7.63
C ASP A 204 -0.28 -6.57 8.33
N HIS A 205 0.69 -5.74 7.92
CA HIS A 205 2.05 -5.71 8.51
C HIS A 205 2.03 -5.54 10.01
N TYR A 206 1.02 -4.85 10.52
CA TYR A 206 0.77 -4.71 11.95
C TYR A 206 0.75 -6.06 12.70
N ILE A 207 0.03 -7.05 12.17
CA ILE A 207 -0.12 -8.36 12.81
C ILE A 207 1.23 -9.07 12.84
N TRP A 208 2.01 -8.98 11.77
CA TRP A 208 3.34 -9.59 11.69
C TRP A 208 4.32 -8.94 12.66
N VAL A 209 4.40 -7.61 12.67
CA VAL A 209 5.29 -6.87 13.57
C VAL A 209 4.94 -7.16 15.03
N ARG A 210 3.65 -7.14 15.39
CA ARG A 210 3.16 -7.49 16.73
C ARG A 210 3.51 -8.93 17.10
N THR A 211 3.27 -9.89 16.20
CA THR A 211 3.57 -11.30 16.44
C THR A 211 5.07 -11.50 16.65
N PHE A 212 5.90 -10.89 15.81
CA PHE A 212 7.35 -10.97 15.92
C PHE A 212 7.88 -10.36 17.22
N PHE A 213 7.35 -9.22 17.64
CA PHE A 213 7.65 -8.60 18.93
C PHE A 213 7.35 -9.56 20.10
N VAL A 214 6.13 -10.14 20.13
CA VAL A 214 5.74 -11.09 21.18
C VAL A 214 6.65 -12.33 21.18
N LEU A 215 6.95 -12.88 20.00
CA LEU A 215 7.86 -14.03 19.88
C LEU A 215 9.26 -13.73 20.39
N THR A 216 9.77 -12.51 20.16
CA THR A 216 11.10 -12.10 20.65
C THR A 216 11.12 -12.03 22.18
N ILE A 217 10.08 -11.46 22.80
CA ILE A 217 9.95 -11.44 24.27
C ILE A 217 9.86 -12.86 24.83
N ILE A 218 9.00 -13.71 24.26
CA ILE A 218 8.86 -15.11 24.70
C ILE A 218 10.20 -15.82 24.59
N PHE A 219 10.91 -15.64 23.49
CA PHE A 219 12.23 -16.24 23.27
C PHE A 219 13.24 -15.79 24.33
N GLN A 220 13.33 -14.50 24.64
CA GLN A 220 14.25 -13.99 25.68
C GLN A 220 13.92 -14.52 27.06
N VAL A 221 12.64 -14.47 27.46
CA VAL A 221 12.19 -14.98 28.76
C VAL A 221 12.44 -16.48 28.86
N ALA A 222 12.15 -17.25 27.79
CA ALA A 222 12.42 -18.67 27.74
C ALA A 222 13.92 -18.97 27.88
N LEU A 223 14.80 -18.22 27.19
CA LEU A 223 16.25 -18.36 27.35
C LEU A 223 16.68 -18.11 28.81
N LEU A 224 16.22 -17.02 29.43
CA LEU A 224 16.55 -16.72 30.82
C LEU A 224 16.12 -17.85 31.77
N ILE A 225 14.92 -18.38 31.60
CA ILE A 225 14.37 -19.48 32.41
C ILE A 225 15.15 -20.78 32.16
N ILE A 226 15.38 -21.16 30.89
CA ILE A 226 16.11 -22.38 30.55
C ILE A 226 17.52 -22.36 31.17
N PHE A 227 18.24 -21.25 31.03
CA PHE A 227 19.59 -21.11 31.59
C PHE A 227 19.60 -21.04 33.13
N ARG A 228 18.52 -20.49 33.74
CA ARG A 228 18.33 -20.50 35.20
C ARG A 228 18.22 -21.91 35.75
N PHE A 229 17.50 -22.80 35.07
CA PHE A 229 17.29 -24.17 35.54
C PHE A 229 18.31 -25.18 34.97
N ARG A 230 19.10 -24.80 33.96
CA ARG A 230 20.18 -25.66 33.46
C ARG A 230 21.23 -25.94 34.52
N ALA A 231 21.77 -27.16 34.48
CA ALA A 231 22.94 -27.53 35.26
C ALA A 231 24.19 -26.76 34.77
N LYS A 232 25.17 -26.57 35.68
CA LYS A 232 26.42 -25.87 35.35
C LYS A 232 27.14 -26.59 34.19
N PRO A 233 27.51 -25.88 33.12
CA PRO A 233 28.23 -26.48 32.01
C PRO A 233 29.62 -26.97 32.46
N LYS A 234 29.99 -28.19 32.08
CA LYS A 234 31.35 -28.73 32.24
C LYS A 234 32.13 -28.47 30.96
N PHE A 235 33.31 -27.84 31.04
CA PHE A 235 34.09 -27.44 29.86
C PHE A 235 35.20 -28.45 29.51
N LYS A 236 35.36 -28.73 28.20
CA LYS A 236 36.62 -29.22 27.60
C LYS A 236 37.21 -28.09 26.74
N LYS A 237 38.53 -27.86 26.82
CA LYS A 237 39.20 -26.68 26.24
C LYS A 237 39.56 -26.86 24.75
N PRO A 238 39.64 -25.79 23.94
CA PRO A 238 39.20 -24.41 24.17
C PRO A 238 37.76 -24.16 23.65
N PRO A 239 36.97 -23.28 24.30
CA PRO A 239 35.58 -23.03 23.91
C PRO A 239 35.49 -22.04 22.74
N GLY A 240 34.74 -22.41 21.69
CA GLY A 240 34.36 -21.50 20.60
C GLY A 240 33.39 -20.39 21.05
N VAL A 241 33.12 -19.43 20.16
CA VAL A 241 32.27 -18.24 20.45
C VAL A 241 30.90 -18.61 21.03
N ALA A 242 30.20 -19.58 20.43
CA ALA A 242 28.89 -20.03 20.91
C ALA A 242 28.91 -20.58 22.35
N VAL A 243 30.00 -21.26 22.73
CA VAL A 243 30.18 -21.80 24.09
C VAL A 243 30.41 -20.67 25.09
N ARG A 244 31.08 -19.59 24.68
CA ARG A 244 31.28 -18.38 25.49
C ARG A 244 29.96 -17.63 25.72
N THR A 245 29.16 -17.40 24.67
CA THR A 245 27.85 -16.76 24.78
C THR A 245 26.89 -17.57 25.67
N SER A 246 26.88 -18.89 25.50
CA SER A 246 26.10 -19.81 26.35
C SER A 246 26.52 -19.72 27.83
N PHE A 247 27.83 -19.58 28.11
CA PHE A 247 28.32 -19.40 29.47
C PHE A 247 27.95 -18.05 30.06
N SER A 248 28.03 -16.96 29.28
CA SER A 248 27.57 -15.63 29.72
C SER A 248 26.10 -15.63 30.10
N LEU A 249 25.23 -16.23 29.28
CA LEU A 249 23.80 -16.40 29.59
C LEU A 249 23.57 -17.26 30.84
N HIS A 250 24.42 -18.26 31.07
CA HIS A 250 24.37 -19.07 32.28
C HIS A 250 24.73 -18.26 33.54
N ILE A 251 25.76 -17.41 33.49
CA ILE A 251 26.10 -16.53 34.61
C ILE A 251 24.97 -15.53 34.85
N LEU A 252 24.50 -14.87 33.78
CA LEU A 252 23.45 -13.85 33.83
C LEU A 252 22.18 -14.36 34.52
N SER A 253 21.75 -15.56 34.14
CA SER A 253 20.54 -16.18 34.71
C SER A 253 20.72 -16.66 36.16
N LYS A 254 21.93 -16.99 36.62
CA LYS A 254 22.17 -17.50 37.99
C LYS A 254 22.32 -16.39 39.03
N ILE A 255 22.65 -15.17 38.63
CA ILE A 255 22.72 -14.03 39.54
C ILE A 255 21.32 -13.41 39.64
N ASP A 256 20.74 -13.44 40.84
CA ASP A 256 19.35 -13.02 41.07
C ASP A 256 19.08 -11.59 40.62
N LEU A 257 19.98 -10.66 40.94
CA LEU A 257 19.86 -9.26 40.53
C LEU A 257 19.68 -9.14 39.01
N PHE A 258 20.55 -9.79 38.23
CA PHE A 258 20.46 -9.73 36.77
C PHE A 258 19.22 -10.46 36.26
N PHE A 259 18.97 -11.69 36.71
CA PHE A 259 17.79 -12.46 36.29
C PHE A 259 16.49 -11.68 36.48
N TYR A 260 16.23 -11.15 37.68
CA TYR A 260 15.00 -10.40 37.96
C TYR A 260 14.99 -9.05 37.24
N SER A 261 16.13 -8.36 37.10
CA SER A 261 16.17 -7.10 36.34
C SER A 261 15.80 -7.29 34.88
N PHE A 262 16.38 -8.29 34.20
CA PHE A 262 16.06 -8.59 32.80
C PHE A 262 14.64 -9.12 32.62
N LEU A 263 14.14 -9.92 33.58
CA LEU A 263 12.75 -10.40 33.56
C LEU A 263 11.76 -9.24 33.69
N VAL A 264 11.97 -8.36 34.68
CA VAL A 264 11.13 -7.17 34.90
C VAL A 264 11.21 -6.23 33.70
N LEU A 265 12.40 -6.01 33.13
CA LEU A 265 12.56 -5.18 31.93
C LEU A 265 11.76 -5.73 30.75
N ASN A 266 11.81 -7.04 30.50
CA ASN A 266 11.04 -7.67 29.43
C ASN A 266 9.52 -7.53 29.66
N LEU A 267 9.05 -7.80 30.88
CA LEU A 267 7.64 -7.65 31.24
C LEU A 267 7.17 -6.19 31.16
N TYR A 268 7.99 -5.25 31.62
CA TYR A 268 7.72 -3.82 31.55
C TYR A 268 7.68 -3.33 30.10
N THR A 269 8.56 -3.84 29.23
CA THR A 269 8.54 -3.48 27.81
C THR A 269 7.23 -3.87 27.14
N VAL A 270 6.59 -4.98 27.55
CA VAL A 270 5.29 -5.39 27.01
C VAL A 270 4.13 -4.64 27.67
N LEU A 271 4.09 -4.60 29.00
CA LEU A 271 2.91 -4.20 29.78
C LEU A 271 2.98 -2.77 30.30
N GLY A 272 4.19 -2.24 30.49
CA GLY A 272 4.43 -0.97 31.15
C GLY A 272 4.25 0.22 30.22
N PRO A 273 3.96 1.41 30.78
CA PRO A 273 3.98 2.65 30.04
C PRO A 273 5.43 3.02 29.68
N TRP A 274 5.70 3.29 28.42
CA TRP A 274 7.03 3.67 27.96
C TRP A 274 7.32 5.14 28.22
N PHE A 275 6.33 6.00 27.99
CA PHE A 275 6.39 7.40 28.35
C PHE A 275 5.01 7.96 28.60
N ILE A 276 4.97 9.00 29.44
CA ILE A 276 3.78 9.77 29.80
C ILE A 276 4.10 11.22 29.48
N GLY A 277 3.25 11.86 28.69
CA GLY A 277 3.50 13.24 28.27
C GLY A 277 2.36 13.79 27.43
N GLU A 278 2.46 15.06 27.06
CA GLU A 278 1.52 15.70 26.15
C GLU A 278 1.70 15.12 24.74
N LEU A 279 0.71 14.32 24.29
CA LEU A 279 0.76 13.62 23.00
C LEU A 279 -0.04 14.35 21.92
N ILE A 280 -1.05 15.10 22.34
CA ILE A 280 -1.89 15.97 21.54
C ILE A 280 -1.96 17.27 22.33
N ASP A 281 -2.00 18.42 21.64
CA ASP A 281 -2.09 19.74 22.27
C ASP A 281 -3.11 19.73 23.42
N ASP A 282 -2.66 20.14 24.61
CA ASP A 282 -3.41 20.19 25.88
C ASP A 282 -3.86 18.83 26.44
N HIS A 283 -3.34 17.72 25.93
CA HIS A 283 -3.75 16.37 26.33
C HIS A 283 -2.56 15.47 26.66
N VAL A 284 -2.45 15.15 27.96
CA VAL A 284 -1.52 14.14 28.46
C VAL A 284 -2.02 12.75 28.07
N GLY A 285 -1.14 11.98 27.43
CA GLY A 285 -1.35 10.59 27.07
C GLY A 285 -0.26 9.69 27.63
N VAL A 286 -0.54 8.39 27.55
CA VAL A 286 0.36 7.32 27.95
C VAL A 286 0.65 6.43 26.75
N CYS A 287 1.92 6.21 26.48
CA CYS A 287 2.37 5.33 25.39
C CYS A 287 2.73 3.95 25.93
N PHE A 288 2.26 2.91 25.24
CA PHE A 288 2.58 1.50 25.48
C PHE A 288 3.16 0.88 24.21
N SER A 289 3.74 -0.33 24.35
CA SER A 289 4.20 -1.11 23.19
C SER A 289 3.09 -1.36 22.16
N PHE A 290 1.84 -1.49 22.62
CA PHE A 290 0.68 -1.85 21.81
C PHE A 290 -0.23 -0.67 21.42
N GLY A 291 0.10 0.56 21.81
CA GLY A 291 -0.70 1.73 21.43
C GLY A 291 -0.63 2.88 22.42
N LEU A 292 -1.47 3.88 22.18
CA LEU A 292 -1.53 5.13 22.95
C LEU A 292 -2.87 5.22 23.68
N VAL A 293 -2.85 5.71 24.91
CA VAL A 293 -4.06 6.10 25.65
C VAL A 293 -4.05 7.61 25.81
N VAL A 294 -5.02 8.30 25.21
CA VAL A 294 -5.21 9.76 25.33
C VAL A 294 -6.67 10.02 25.67
N ASN A 295 -6.95 10.84 26.69
CA ASN A 295 -8.32 11.16 27.12
C ASN A 295 -9.22 9.93 27.41
N GLY A 296 -8.63 8.84 27.91
CA GLY A 296 -9.37 7.59 28.15
C GLY A 296 -9.77 6.82 26.88
N GLN A 297 -9.31 7.25 25.70
CA GLN A 297 -9.44 6.53 24.44
C GLN A 297 -8.12 5.81 24.12
N PHE A 298 -8.25 4.57 23.65
CA PHE A 298 -7.12 3.75 23.24
C PHE A 298 -6.99 3.77 21.72
N PHE A 299 -5.81 4.12 21.22
CA PHE A 299 -5.43 4.12 19.82
C PHE A 299 -4.39 3.02 19.61
N GLU A 300 -4.76 2.02 18.81
CA GLU A 300 -3.86 0.92 18.50
C GLU A 300 -2.71 1.40 17.61
N GLY A 301 -1.47 1.11 18.03
CA GLY A 301 -0.26 1.59 17.36
C GLY A 301 0.56 0.45 16.78
N SER A 302 1.04 0.59 15.54
CA SER A 302 1.90 -0.40 14.87
C SER A 302 3.39 -0.09 15.00
N THR A 303 3.74 1.21 14.98
CA THR A 303 5.13 1.68 15.00
C THR A 303 5.80 1.49 16.35
N THR A 304 5.05 1.52 17.45
CA THR A 304 5.54 1.29 18.82
C THR A 304 6.14 -0.11 18.97
N PHE A 305 5.58 -1.13 18.31
CA PHE A 305 6.14 -2.48 18.30
C PHE A 305 7.53 -2.54 17.66
N VAL A 306 7.81 -1.74 16.63
CA VAL A 306 9.14 -1.67 15.99
C VAL A 306 10.19 -1.14 16.97
N PHE A 307 9.87 -0.07 17.68
CA PHE A 307 10.75 0.46 18.73
C PHE A 307 10.97 -0.56 19.86
N GLY A 308 9.94 -1.33 20.18
CA GLY A 308 10.03 -2.41 21.17
C GLY A 308 10.98 -3.51 20.74
N ILE A 309 10.89 -3.95 19.49
CA ILE A 309 11.83 -4.92 18.92
C ILE A 309 13.26 -4.39 18.99
N LEU A 310 13.50 -3.12 18.65
CA LEU A 310 14.83 -2.51 18.75
C LEU A 310 15.34 -2.44 20.19
N GLN A 311 14.52 -2.01 21.14
CA GLN A 311 14.87 -1.95 22.56
C GLN A 311 15.20 -3.34 23.11
N VAL A 312 14.39 -4.33 22.78
CA VAL A 312 14.56 -5.73 23.19
C VAL A 312 15.80 -6.34 22.54
N GLY A 313 16.07 -6.02 21.27
CA GLY A 313 17.27 -6.45 20.55
C GLY A 313 18.57 -5.83 21.08
N LEU A 314 18.54 -4.57 21.51
CA LEU A 314 19.69 -3.89 22.13
C LEU A 314 19.94 -4.35 23.58
N SER A 315 18.92 -4.90 24.24
CA SER A 315 19.01 -5.40 25.61
C SER A 315 19.48 -6.86 25.71
N ALA A 316 19.64 -7.56 24.59
CA ALA A 316 20.09 -8.96 24.49
C ALA A 316 21.60 -9.08 24.25
#